data_AF-A0A6L9Q5U8-F1
#
_entry.id   AF-A0A6L9Q5U8-F1
#
_cell.length_a   1.000
_cell.length_b   1.000
_cell.length_c   1.000
_cell.angle_alpha   90.00
_cell.angle_beta   90.00
_cell.angle_gamma   90.00
#
_symmetry.space_group_name_H-M   'P 1'
#
loop_
_entity.id
_entity.type
_entity.pdbx_description
1 polymer ?
#
loop_
_entity_poly.entity_id
_entity_poly.type
_entity_poly.pdbx_seq_one_letter_code
_entity_poly.pdbx_strand_id
1 'polypeptide(L)'
;MDTLSDSLLLGLDDLVADVSHARRREDLGRLALLCYCDLRPWARCAGAERLAELTWALNTRAPPGSRALFLQRIDVVIQELEDICRRSGRTATAESLLAARRH
;
A
#
# COMPACT_ATOMS: atom_id res chain seq x y z
N MET A 1 -9.82 -20.47 1.07
CA MET A 1 -10.10 -19.02 1.00
C MET A 1 -9.85 -18.52 2.41
N ASP A 2 -8.60 -18.15 2.70
CA ASP A 2 -8.24 -17.74 4.06
C ASP A 2 -8.91 -16.41 4.36
N THR A 3 -9.95 -16.46 5.19
CA THR A 3 -10.59 -15.28 5.75
C THR A 3 -9.57 -14.60 6.64
N LEU A 4 -9.08 -13.42 6.23
CA LEU A 4 -8.27 -12.56 7.07
C LEU A 4 -9.03 -12.29 8.38
N SER A 5 -8.34 -12.32 9.52
CA SER A 5 -8.99 -12.03 10.80
C SER A 5 -9.51 -10.59 10.84
N ASP A 6 -10.58 -10.34 11.61
CA ASP A 6 -11.20 -9.01 11.71
C ASP A 6 -10.21 -7.92 12.16
N SER A 7 -9.28 -8.26 13.05
CA SER A 7 -8.21 -7.34 13.48
C SER A 7 -7.26 -6.97 12.33
N LEU A 8 -6.90 -7.94 11.50
CA LEU A 8 -6.05 -7.71 10.34
C LEU A 8 -6.77 -6.88 9.27
N LEU A 9 -8.08 -7.12 9.12
CA LEU A 9 -8.96 -6.36 8.24
C LEU A 9 -9.15 -4.92 8.73
N LEU A 10 -9.25 -4.67 10.05
CA LEU A 10 -9.33 -3.32 10.58
C LEU A 10 -8.01 -2.57 10.37
N GLY A 11 -6.88 -3.23 10.64
CA GLY A 11 -5.56 -2.66 10.35
C GLY A 11 -5.38 -2.33 8.86
N LEU A 12 -5.99 -3.10 7.95
CA LEU A 12 -5.99 -2.78 6.53
C LEU A 12 -6.68 -1.44 6.23
N ASP A 13 -7.83 -1.15 6.84
CA ASP A 13 -8.57 0.09 6.60
C ASP A 13 -7.74 1.32 7.01
N ASP A 14 -7.08 1.25 8.18
CA ASP A 14 -6.22 2.32 8.68
C ASP A 14 -5.01 2.55 7.76
N LEU A 15 -4.35 1.47 7.33
CA LEU A 15 -3.24 1.55 6.38
C LEU A 15 -3.66 2.16 5.05
N VAL A 16 -4.84 1.80 4.54
CA VAL A 16 -5.38 2.38 3.31
C VAL A 16 -5.64 3.87 3.47
N ALA A 17 -6.20 4.30 4.59
CA ALA A 17 -6.45 5.71 4.86
C ALA A 17 -5.14 6.52 4.89
N ASP A 18 -4.13 6.02 5.60
CA ASP A 18 -2.80 6.64 5.71
C ASP A 18 -2.08 6.73 4.35
N VAL A 19 -2.06 5.64 3.60
CA VAL A 19 -1.44 5.58 2.25
C VAL A 19 -2.16 6.52 1.29
N SER A 20 -3.50 6.51 1.30
CA SER A 20 -4.30 7.42 0.46
C SER A 20 -4.00 8.88 0.78
N HIS A 21 -3.92 9.22 2.07
CA HIS A 21 -3.62 10.57 2.54
C HIS A 21 -2.21 11.01 2.12
N ALA A 22 -1.21 10.18 2.37
CA ALA A 22 0.18 10.46 2.02
C ALA A 22 0.37 10.59 0.51
N ARG A 23 -0.27 9.73 -0.28
CA ARG A 23 -0.17 9.77 -1.75
C ARG A 23 -0.77 11.03 -2.37
N ARG A 24 -1.93 11.49 -1.88
CA ARG A 24 -2.56 12.74 -2.34
C ARG A 24 -1.70 13.98 -2.07
N ARG A 25 -0.83 13.91 -1.07
CA ARG A 25 0.09 15.00 -0.68
C ARG A 25 1.49 14.85 -1.28
N GLU A 26 1.72 13.79 -2.06
CA GLU A 26 3.05 13.38 -2.53
C GLU A 26 4.09 13.35 -1.39
N ASP A 27 3.69 12.96 -0.18
CA ASP A 27 4.58 12.93 0.99
C ASP A 27 5.52 11.72 0.88
N LEU A 28 6.65 11.92 0.21
CA LEU A 28 7.59 10.86 -0.13
C LEU A 28 8.15 10.16 1.11
N GLY A 29 8.45 10.95 2.15
CA GLY A 29 8.98 10.44 3.41
C GLY A 29 7.98 9.54 4.12
N ARG A 30 6.72 10.00 4.23
CA ARG A 30 5.66 9.19 4.84
C ARG A 30 5.33 7.96 4.01
N LEU A 31 5.29 8.06 2.67
CA LEU A 31 5.08 6.91 1.79
C LEU A 31 6.17 5.84 1.94
N ALA A 32 7.44 6.25 2.01
CA ALA A 32 8.55 5.31 2.23
C ALA A 32 8.43 4.61 3.59
N LEU A 33 8.13 5.37 4.64
CA LEU A 33 7.93 4.85 5.99
C LEU A 33 6.78 3.83 6.04
N LEU A 34 5.60 4.20 5.53
CA LEU A 34 4.41 3.33 5.49
C LEU A 34 4.70 2.02 4.74
N CYS A 35 5.42 2.08 3.62
CA CYS A 35 5.79 0.87 2.88
C CYS A 35 6.68 -0.06 3.70
N TYR A 36 7.69 0.47 4.40
CA TYR A 36 8.66 -0.37 5.12
C TYR A 36 8.15 -0.85 6.48
N CYS A 37 7.58 0.06 7.28
CA CYS A 37 7.24 -0.17 8.68
C CYS A 37 5.87 -0.82 8.85
N ASP A 38 4.91 -0.50 7.99
CA ASP A 38 3.51 -0.83 8.27
C ASP A 38 2.94 -1.82 7.24
N LEU A 39 3.00 -1.46 5.95
CA LEU A 39 2.49 -2.32 4.87
C LEU A 39 3.26 -3.64 4.74
N ARG A 40 4.59 -3.63 4.87
CA ARG A 40 5.38 -4.85 4.72
C ARG A 40 5.10 -5.88 5.84
N PRO A 41 5.10 -5.53 7.14
CA PRO A 41 4.70 -6.47 8.18
C PRO A 41 3.25 -6.92 8.04
N TRP A 42 2.33 -6.00 7.75
CA TRP A 42 0.93 -6.34 7.51
C TRP A 42 0.78 -7.36 6.36
N ALA A 43 1.45 -7.13 5.23
CA ALA A 43 1.41 -8.01 4.08
C ALA A 43 1.92 -9.42 4.41
N ARG A 44 2.98 -9.54 5.24
CA ARG A 44 3.49 -10.84 5.70
C ARG A 44 2.48 -11.56 6.59
N CYS A 45 1.85 -10.85 7.52
CA CYS A 45 0.82 -11.41 8.38
C CYS A 45 -0.44 -11.81 7.60
N ALA A 46 -0.77 -11.08 6.54
CA ALA A 46 -1.90 -11.35 5.65
C ALA A 46 -1.66 -12.45 4.60
N GLY A 47 -0.43 -12.97 4.49
CA GLY A 47 -0.06 -13.86 3.39
C GLY A 47 -0.04 -13.18 2.01
N ALA A 48 -0.02 -11.83 1.96
CA ALA A 48 0.02 -11.05 0.74
C ALA A 48 1.46 -10.92 0.20
N GLU A 49 2.02 -12.03 -0.26
CA GLU A 49 3.43 -12.14 -0.67
C GLU A 49 3.84 -11.10 -1.71
N ARG A 50 3.01 -10.86 -2.72
CA ARG A 50 3.29 -9.85 -3.76
C ARG A 50 3.41 -8.44 -3.18
N LEU A 51 2.54 -8.07 -2.24
CA LEU A 51 2.61 -6.76 -1.58
C LEU A 51 3.88 -6.65 -0.69
N ALA A 52 4.23 -7.73 0.01
CA ALA A 52 5.45 -7.78 0.82
C ALA A 52 6.72 -7.63 -0.05
N GLU A 53 6.73 -8.22 -1.24
CA GLU A 53 7.85 -8.09 -2.19
C GLU A 53 7.95 -6.68 -2.77
N LEU A 54 6.84 -6.09 -3.21
CA LEU A 54 6.83 -4.74 -3.77
C LEU A 54 7.30 -3.69 -2.76
N THR A 55 6.83 -3.80 -1.51
CA THR A 55 7.23 -2.91 -0.41
C THR A 55 8.69 -3.12 0.01
N TRP A 56 9.20 -4.36 -0.05
CA TRP A 56 10.62 -4.64 0.17
C TRP A 56 11.50 -4.06 -0.94
N ALA A 57 11.13 -4.28 -2.21
CA ALA A 57 11.87 -3.80 -3.38
C ALA A 57 12.00 -2.26 -3.43
N LEU A 58 11.02 -1.52 -2.90
CA LEU A 58 11.10 -0.07 -2.75
C LEU A 58 12.26 0.38 -1.87
N ASN A 59 12.61 -0.41 -0.85
CA ASN A 59 13.58 -0.05 0.18
C ASN A 59 14.97 -0.64 -0.05
N THR A 60 15.07 -1.76 -0.78
CA THR A 60 16.35 -2.45 -1.01
C THR A 60 16.96 -2.21 -2.39
N ARG A 61 16.16 -1.79 -3.36
CA ARG A 61 16.69 -1.39 -4.67
C ARG A 61 17.23 0.03 -4.61
N ALA A 62 18.06 0.37 -5.60
CA ALA A 62 18.56 1.73 -5.76
C ALA A 62 17.41 2.75 -5.67
N PRO A 63 17.58 3.82 -4.87
CA PRO A 63 16.56 4.83 -4.70
C PRO A 63 16.18 5.42 -6.07
N PRO A 64 14.90 5.76 -6.30
CA PRO A 64 14.48 6.36 -7.56
C PRO A 64 15.25 7.65 -7.82
N GLY A 65 15.74 7.84 -9.05
CA GLY A 65 16.48 9.05 -9.44
C GLY A 65 15.61 10.31 -9.52
N SER A 66 14.30 10.20 -9.31
CA SER A 66 13.38 11.33 -9.30
C SER A 66 12.14 11.05 -8.45
N ARG A 67 11.47 12.13 -8.04
CA ARG A 67 10.17 12.09 -7.35
C ARG A 67 9.11 11.32 -8.15
N ALA A 68 9.01 11.60 -9.45
CA ALA A 68 8.05 10.94 -10.32
C ALA A 68 8.26 9.43 -10.39
N LEU A 69 9.53 8.98 -10.49
CA LEU A 69 9.85 7.55 -10.48
C LEU A 69 9.52 6.89 -9.13
N PHE A 70 9.72 7.60 -8.02
CA PHE A 70 9.30 7.11 -6.71
C PHE A 70 7.79 6.93 -6.63
N LEU A 71 7.02 7.95 -7.02
CA LEU A 71 5.56 7.90 -7.02
C LEU A 71 5.03 6.78 -7.93
N GLN A 72 5.63 6.57 -9.10
CA GLN A 72 5.27 5.43 -9.97
C GLN A 72 5.49 4.06 -9.29
N ARG A 73 6.59 3.88 -8.54
CA ARG A 73 6.80 2.64 -7.78
C ARG A 73 5.79 2.49 -6.63
N ILE A 74 5.44 3.60 -5.96
CA ILE A 74 4.38 3.62 -4.96
C ILE A 74 3.02 3.26 -5.59
N ASP A 75 2.70 3.78 -6.78
CA ASP A 75 1.43 3.49 -7.45
C ASP A 75 1.28 1.99 -7.79
N VAL A 76 2.39 1.28 -8.01
CA VAL A 76 2.40 -0.19 -8.15
C VAL A 76 2.07 -0.89 -6.83
N VAL A 77 2.60 -0.41 -5.70
CA VAL A 77 2.24 -0.91 -4.35
C VAL A 77 0.76 -0.65 -4.07
N ILE A 78 0.28 0.56 -4.34
CA ILE A 78 -1.11 0.94 -4.13
C ILE A 78 -2.04 0.10 -5.02
N GLN A 79 -1.65 -0.21 -6.26
CA GLN A 79 -2.43 -1.10 -7.13
C GLN A 79 -2.62 -2.49 -6.51
N GLU A 80 -1.57 -3.10 -5.95
CA GLU A 80 -1.71 -4.39 -5.28
C GLU A 80 -2.59 -4.28 -4.03
N LEU A 81 -2.46 -3.19 -3.26
CA LEU A 81 -3.29 -2.94 -2.08
C LEU A 81 -4.77 -2.77 -2.44
N GLU A 82 -5.08 -2.09 -3.54
CA GLU A 82 -6.44 -2.00 -4.09
C GLU A 82 -7.01 -3.38 -4.41
N ASP A 83 -6.23 -4.23 -5.09
CA ASP A 83 -6.68 -5.56 -5.49
C ASP A 83 -6.94 -6.45 -4.27
N ILE A 84 -6.13 -6.32 -3.22
CA ILE A 84 -6.40 -6.94 -1.91
C ILE A 84 -7.72 -6.44 -1.33
N CYS A 85 -7.95 -5.12 -1.29
CA CYS A 85 -9.19 -4.55 -0.75
C CYS A 85 -10.43 -5.06 -1.52
N ARG A 86 -10.36 -5.14 -2.85
CA ARG A 86 -11.44 -5.69 -3.68
C ARG A 86 -11.70 -7.18 -3.36
N ARG A 87 -10.65 -7.99 -3.25
CA ARG A 87 -10.75 -9.42 -2.89
C ARG A 87 -11.35 -9.63 -1.49
N SER A 88 -11.13 -8.69 -0.58
CA SER A 88 -11.68 -8.70 0.79
C SER A 88 -13.06 -8.06 0.91
N GLY A 89 -13.70 -7.64 -0.21
CA GLY A 89 -15.02 -7.00 -0.20
C GLY A 89 -15.04 -5.54 0.28
N ARG A 90 -13.87 -4.92 0.45
CA ARG A 90 -13.72 -3.53 0.91
C ARG A 90 -13.67 -2.55 -0.26
N THR A 91 -14.77 -2.48 -1.01
CA THR A 91 -14.80 -1.70 -2.26
C THR A 91 -14.56 -0.20 -2.03
N ALA A 92 -15.13 0.38 -0.96
CA ALA A 92 -14.96 1.80 -0.66
C ALA A 92 -13.49 2.18 -0.36
N THR A 93 -12.74 1.29 0.30
CA THR A 93 -11.31 1.55 0.59
C THR A 93 -10.47 1.43 -0.68
N ALA A 94 -10.78 0.46 -1.56
CA ALA A 94 -10.16 0.35 -2.87
C ALA A 94 -10.40 1.60 -3.75
N GLU A 95 -11.61 2.19 -3.68
CA GLU A 95 -11.94 3.42 -4.40
C GLU A 95 -11.15 4.64 -3.89
N SER A 96 -10.93 4.76 -2.57
CA SER A 96 -10.10 5.82 -2.00
C SER A 96 -8.66 5.77 -2.52
N LEU A 97 -8.07 4.56 -2.61
CA LEU A 97 -6.72 4.37 -3.16
C LEU A 97 -6.65 4.73 -4.64
N LEU A 98 -7.64 4.28 -5.42
CA LEU A 98 -7.73 4.62 -6.85
C LEU A 98 -7.81 6.13 -7.06
N ALA A 99 -8.63 6.82 -6.26
CA ALA A 99 -8.72 8.28 -6.29
C ALA A 99 -7.39 8.94 -5.92
N ALA A 100 -6.69 8.43 -4.91
CA ALA A 100 -5.41 8.96 -4.46
C ALA A 100 -4.30 8.87 -5.53
N ARG A 101 -4.30 7.84 -6.37
CA ARG A 101 -3.31 7.67 -7.47
C ARG A 101 -3.57 8.53 -8.69
N ARG A 102 -4.81 8.99 -8.88
CA ARG A 102 -5.19 9.86 -10.00
C ARG A 102 -4.87 11.34 -9.75
N HIS A 103 -4.48 11.66 -8.52
CA HIS A 103 -3.92 12.96 -8.14
C HIS A 103 -2.41 13.01 -8.42
#